data_AF-A0A1I0TKR1-F1
#
_entry.id   AF-A0A1I0TKR1-F1
#
_cell.length_a   1.000
_cell.length_b   1.000
_cell.length_c   1.000
_cell.angle_alpha   90.00
_cell.angle_beta   90.00
_cell.angle_gamma   90.00
#
_symmetry.space_group_name_H-M   'P 1'
#
loop_
_entity.id
_entity.type
_entity.pdbx_description
1 polymer ?
#
loop_
_entity_poly.entity_id
_entity_poly.type
_entity_poly.pdbx_seq_one_letter_code
_entity_poly.pdbx_strand_id
1 'polypeptide(L)'
;MKRERQKKQTRILLQQTALRLFQKQGYDETTVLQITNEAGVAKGTFFNYFRTKEEVLQSVFFSRIESICQKTMNSNNDWHKKIDSIFDELATMHEQLGREVAKAVLHIHTRKMKEAGWLAPLHDVLTRLFEEGKRCGHVRTKQSASTLAHIAMQLYVGALHLWMFSYVTDPLATFMTNAWNMFVHYIEKEGD
;
A
#
# COMPACT_ATOMS: atom_id res chain seq x y z
N MET A 1 -11.47 -21.44 19.06
CA MET A 1 -10.91 -21.66 17.71
C MET A 1 -11.94 -21.51 16.57
N LYS A 2 -13.09 -22.22 16.55
CA LYS A 2 -14.10 -22.11 15.47
C LYS A 2 -14.70 -20.70 15.29
N ARG A 3 -15.02 -20.02 16.40
CA ARG A 3 -15.60 -18.67 16.40
C ARG A 3 -14.64 -17.59 15.86
N GLU A 4 -13.37 -17.63 16.24
CA GLU A 4 -12.34 -16.72 15.72
C GLU A 4 -12.10 -16.92 14.21
N ARG A 5 -12.07 -18.18 13.76
CA ARG A 5 -11.95 -18.50 12.32
C ARG A 5 -13.14 -17.97 11.52
N GLN A 6 -14.37 -18.16 12.03
CA GLN A 6 -15.58 -17.61 11.42
C GLN A 6 -15.55 -16.08 11.38
N LYS A 7 -15.12 -15.44 12.49
CA LYS A 7 -14.97 -13.99 12.58
C LYS A 7 -14.01 -13.47 11.50
N LYS A 8 -12.82 -14.08 11.38
CA LYS A 8 -11.84 -13.74 10.34
C LYS A 8 -12.42 -13.95 8.93
N GLN A 9 -13.12 -15.05 8.69
CA GLN A 9 -13.71 -15.35 7.39
C GLN A 9 -14.76 -14.31 6.97
N THR A 10 -15.65 -13.91 7.89
CA THR A 10 -16.66 -12.88 7.62
C THR A 10 -16.00 -11.52 7.37
N ARG A 11 -14.95 -11.18 8.12
CA ARG A 11 -14.19 -9.95 7.88
C ARG A 11 -13.61 -9.93 6.45
N ILE A 12 -12.97 -11.01 6.03
CA ILE A 12 -12.39 -11.15 4.69
C ILE A 12 -13.48 -11.09 3.61
N LEU A 13 -14.61 -11.77 3.81
CA LEU A 13 -15.75 -11.72 2.89
C LEU A 13 -16.26 -10.28 2.69
N LEU A 14 -16.44 -9.53 3.77
CA LEU A 14 -16.86 -8.13 3.72
C LEU A 14 -15.84 -7.26 2.98
N GLN A 15 -14.54 -7.45 3.25
CA GLN A 15 -13.46 -6.74 2.56
C GLN A 15 -13.46 -7.00 1.05
N GLN A 16 -13.51 -8.27 0.63
CA GLN A 16 -13.51 -8.66 -0.78
C GLN A 16 -14.76 -8.15 -1.50
N THR A 17 -15.92 -8.26 -0.86
CA THR A 17 -17.20 -7.79 -1.42
C THR A 17 -17.18 -6.28 -1.62
N ALA A 18 -16.76 -5.53 -0.60
CA ALA A 18 -16.66 -4.09 -0.67
C ALA A 18 -15.67 -3.64 -1.75
N LEU A 19 -14.48 -4.25 -1.82
CA LEU A 19 -13.48 -3.92 -2.83
C LEU A 19 -14.02 -4.09 -4.25
N ARG A 20 -14.67 -5.22 -4.51
CA ARG A 20 -15.26 -5.51 -5.83
C ARG A 20 -16.35 -4.49 -6.18
N LEU A 21 -17.19 -4.09 -5.23
CA LEU A 21 -18.20 -3.05 -5.46
C LEU A 21 -17.54 -1.69 -5.72
N PHE A 22 -16.54 -1.29 -4.93
CA PHE A 22 -15.79 -0.06 -5.14
C PHE A 22 -15.17 0.01 -6.54
N GLN A 23 -14.61 -1.10 -7.04
CA GLN A 23 -14.04 -1.18 -8.40
C GLN A 23 -15.12 -1.17 -9.48
N LYS A 24 -16.28 -1.79 -9.23
CA LYS A 24 -17.35 -1.94 -10.24
C LYS A 24 -18.16 -0.66 -10.44
N GLN A 25 -18.50 0.05 -9.37
CA GLN A 25 -19.43 1.18 -9.42
C GLN A 25 -18.90 2.46 -8.77
N GLY A 26 -17.67 2.44 -8.23
CA GLY A 26 -17.07 3.58 -7.54
C GLY A 26 -17.24 3.53 -6.02
N TYR A 27 -16.30 4.18 -5.33
CA TYR A 27 -16.29 4.25 -3.87
C TYR A 27 -17.49 5.04 -3.31
N ASP A 28 -17.78 6.21 -3.86
CA ASP A 28 -18.83 7.09 -3.35
C ASP A 28 -20.23 6.48 -3.54
N GLU A 29 -20.46 5.84 -4.68
CA GLU A 29 -21.71 5.15 -5.05
C GLU A 29 -21.94 3.82 -4.33
N THR A 30 -20.95 3.32 -3.57
CA THR A 30 -21.10 2.08 -2.80
C THR A 30 -21.57 2.37 -1.38
N THR A 31 -22.64 1.69 -0.96
CA THR A 31 -23.24 1.79 0.38
C THR A 31 -22.98 0.54 1.23
N VAL A 32 -23.02 0.69 2.56
CA VAL A 32 -22.94 -0.46 3.49
C VAL A 32 -24.04 -1.49 3.21
N LEU A 33 -25.24 -1.04 2.80
CA LEU A 33 -26.36 -1.92 2.48
C LEU A 33 -26.08 -2.79 1.25
N GLN A 34 -25.53 -2.21 0.19
CA GLN A 34 -25.12 -2.99 -0.99
C GLN A 34 -24.04 -4.00 -0.64
N ILE A 35 -23.04 -3.62 0.17
CA ILE A 35 -22.00 -4.54 0.63
C ILE A 35 -22.61 -5.70 1.42
N THR A 36 -23.51 -5.43 2.36
CA THR A 36 -24.14 -6.49 3.18
C THR A 36 -25.03 -7.41 2.36
N ASN A 37 -25.81 -6.85 1.43
CA ASN A 37 -26.70 -7.63 0.56
C ASN A 37 -25.90 -8.56 -0.34
N GLU A 38 -24.86 -8.03 -0.99
CA GLU A 38 -23.98 -8.80 -1.88
C GLU A 38 -23.17 -9.86 -1.12
N ALA A 39 -22.75 -9.57 0.11
CA ALA A 39 -22.04 -10.52 0.97
C ALA A 39 -22.97 -11.57 1.60
N GLY A 40 -24.29 -11.44 1.46
CA GLY A 40 -25.27 -12.34 2.08
C GLY A 40 -25.25 -12.30 3.62
N VAL A 41 -24.95 -11.15 4.21
CA VAL A 41 -24.92 -10.96 5.68
C VAL A 41 -25.87 -9.88 6.14
N ALA A 42 -26.35 -9.97 7.39
CA ALA A 42 -27.19 -8.92 7.96
C ALA A 42 -26.42 -7.61 8.17
N LYS A 43 -27.11 -6.46 8.10
CA LYS A 43 -26.52 -5.13 8.34
C LYS A 43 -25.85 -5.05 9.72
N GLY A 44 -26.44 -5.64 10.75
CA GLY A 44 -25.84 -5.72 12.10
C GLY A 44 -24.53 -6.51 12.12
N THR A 45 -24.41 -7.53 11.26
CA THR A 45 -23.16 -8.30 11.11
C THR A 45 -22.03 -7.41 10.62
N PHE A 46 -22.27 -6.53 9.64
CA PHE A 46 -21.25 -5.58 9.16
C PHE A 46 -20.72 -4.70 10.29
N PHE A 47 -21.62 -4.12 11.09
CA PHE A 47 -21.25 -3.24 12.20
C PHE A 47 -20.49 -3.93 13.34
N ASN A 48 -20.51 -5.27 13.40
CA ASN A 48 -19.62 -6.02 14.30
C ASN A 48 -18.14 -6.01 13.85
N TYR A 49 -17.85 -5.63 12.60
CA TYR A 49 -16.49 -5.63 12.03
C TYR A 49 -16.00 -4.25 11.63
N PHE A 50 -16.90 -3.40 11.12
CA PHE A 50 -16.59 -2.10 10.55
C PHE A 50 -17.69 -1.12 10.88
N ARG A 51 -17.32 0.08 11.34
CA ARG A 51 -18.28 1.15 11.66
C ARG A 51 -18.74 1.87 10.40
N THR A 52 -17.89 1.94 9.38
CA THR A 52 -18.17 2.67 8.14
C THR A 52 -17.54 1.97 6.93
N LYS A 53 -17.92 2.39 5.71
CA LYS A 53 -17.29 1.87 4.47
C LYS A 53 -15.82 2.29 4.33
N GLU A 54 -15.46 3.46 4.86
CA GLU A 54 -14.08 3.96 4.96
C GLU A 54 -13.21 2.98 5.74
N GLU A 55 -13.70 2.47 6.88
CA GLU A 55 -12.94 1.51 7.69
C GLU A 55 -12.71 0.18 6.95
N VAL A 56 -13.68 -0.26 6.13
CA VAL A 56 -13.49 -1.44 5.27
C VAL A 56 -12.38 -1.17 4.26
N LEU A 57 -12.44 -0.03 3.58
CA LEU A 57 -11.46 0.35 2.56
C LEU A 57 -10.06 0.47 3.17
N GLN A 58 -9.91 1.16 4.30
CA GLN A 58 -8.64 1.24 5.04
C GLN A 58 -8.12 -0.14 5.40
N SER A 59 -9.00 -1.04 5.87
CA SER A 59 -8.60 -2.39 6.23
C SER A 59 -8.19 -3.23 5.02
N VAL A 60 -8.80 -3.05 3.85
CA VAL A 60 -8.38 -3.72 2.61
C VAL A 60 -6.97 -3.29 2.23
N PHE A 61 -6.71 -1.99 2.22
CA PHE A 61 -5.40 -1.44 1.87
C PHE A 61 -4.31 -1.86 2.86
N PHE A 62 -4.57 -1.74 4.16
CA PHE A 62 -3.60 -2.14 5.18
C PHE A 62 -3.23 -3.62 5.07
N SER A 63 -4.23 -4.52 4.96
CA SER A 63 -3.97 -5.96 4.79
C SER A 63 -3.18 -6.26 3.52
N ARG A 64 -3.35 -5.47 2.45
CA ARG A 64 -2.62 -5.67 1.21
C ARG A 64 -1.16 -5.19 1.31
N ILE A 65 -0.91 -4.03 1.92
CA ILE A 65 0.44 -3.53 2.20
C ILE A 65 1.20 -4.50 3.12
N GLU A 66 0.56 -4.98 4.19
CA GLU A 66 1.13 -5.97 5.10
C GLU A 66 1.49 -7.26 4.35
N SER A 67 0.61 -7.74 3.45
CA SER A 67 0.88 -8.91 2.62
C SER A 67 2.07 -8.70 1.67
N ILE A 68 2.19 -7.53 1.04
CA ILE A 68 3.31 -7.19 0.15
C ILE A 68 4.62 -7.18 0.93
N CYS A 69 4.63 -6.50 2.08
CA CYS A 69 5.76 -6.43 3.00
C CYS A 69 6.22 -7.82 3.45
N GLN A 70 5.28 -8.64 3.92
CA GLN A 70 5.58 -9.98 4.42
C GLN A 70 6.08 -10.92 3.31
N LYS A 71 5.45 -10.89 2.14
CA LYS A 71 5.87 -11.68 0.97
C LYS A 71 7.28 -11.30 0.55
N THR A 72 7.58 -10.00 0.49
CA THR A 72 8.89 -9.50 0.10
C THR A 72 9.97 -9.92 1.08
N MET A 73 9.72 -9.77 2.39
CA MET A 73 10.67 -10.16 3.42
C MET A 73 10.96 -11.66 3.45
N ASN A 74 9.99 -12.49 3.05
CA ASN A 74 10.15 -13.94 2.96
C ASN A 74 10.82 -14.42 1.65
N SER A 75 11.08 -13.51 0.70
CA SER A 75 11.74 -13.87 -0.56
C SER A 75 13.25 -14.00 -0.39
N ASN A 76 13.87 -14.88 -1.20
CA ASN A 76 15.33 -15.06 -1.26
C ASN A 76 16.03 -14.01 -2.13
N ASN A 77 15.33 -12.95 -2.53
CA ASN A 77 15.90 -11.87 -3.33
C ASN A 77 16.84 -11.00 -2.49
N ASP A 78 17.80 -10.37 -3.17
CA ASP A 78 18.61 -9.30 -2.57
C ASP A 78 17.76 -8.06 -2.23
N TRP A 79 18.32 -7.18 -1.40
CA TRP A 79 17.66 -5.96 -0.94
C TRP A 79 17.11 -5.09 -2.08
N HIS A 80 17.83 -4.96 -3.21
CA HIS A 80 17.46 -4.10 -4.31
C HIS A 80 16.22 -4.65 -5.03
N LYS A 81 16.27 -5.93 -5.42
CA LYS A 81 15.12 -6.62 -6.02
C LYS A 81 13.90 -6.69 -5.10
N LYS A 82 14.12 -6.74 -3.79
CA LYS A 82 13.03 -6.66 -2.80
C LYS A 82 12.33 -5.30 -2.84
N ILE A 83 13.09 -4.20 -2.92
CA ILE A 83 12.49 -2.86 -3.04
C ILE A 83 11.77 -2.72 -4.39
N ASP A 84 12.36 -3.20 -5.49
CA ASP A 84 11.70 -3.23 -6.80
C ASP A 84 10.34 -3.94 -6.73
N SER A 85 10.33 -5.13 -6.11
CA SER A 85 9.11 -5.94 -5.96
C SER A 85 8.04 -5.21 -5.13
N ILE A 86 8.44 -4.52 -4.05
CA ILE A 86 7.52 -3.72 -3.24
C ILE A 86 6.87 -2.63 -4.09
N PHE A 87 7.67 -1.86 -4.83
CA PHE A 87 7.15 -0.74 -5.59
C PHE A 87 6.31 -1.18 -6.78
N ASP A 88 6.67 -2.26 -7.47
CA ASP A 88 5.86 -2.84 -8.54
C ASP A 88 4.51 -3.36 -8.01
N GLU A 89 4.51 -4.10 -6.90
CA GLU A 89 3.27 -4.60 -6.29
C GLU A 89 2.37 -3.47 -5.76
N LEU A 90 2.97 -2.42 -5.19
CA LEU A 90 2.24 -1.22 -4.76
C LEU A 90 1.66 -0.45 -5.95
N ALA A 91 2.42 -0.27 -7.03
CA ALA A 91 1.93 0.39 -8.24
C ALA A 91 0.77 -0.40 -8.86
N THR A 92 0.96 -1.70 -9.07
CA THR A 92 -0.05 -2.62 -9.58
C THR A 92 -1.32 -2.60 -8.72
N MET A 93 -1.17 -2.57 -7.40
CA MET A 93 -2.30 -2.45 -6.48
C MET A 93 -3.11 -1.17 -6.74
N HIS A 94 -2.47 -0.01 -6.85
CA HIS A 94 -3.17 1.26 -7.09
C HIS A 94 -3.82 1.32 -8.48
N GLU A 95 -3.14 0.81 -9.50
CA GLU A 95 -3.68 0.73 -10.86
C GLU A 95 -4.93 -0.15 -10.92
N GLN A 96 -4.92 -1.32 -10.25
CA GLN A 96 -6.08 -2.21 -10.16
C GLN A 96 -7.25 -1.60 -9.38
N LEU A 97 -6.97 -0.77 -8.40
CA LEU A 97 -8.01 -0.07 -7.64
C LEU A 97 -8.65 1.06 -8.45
N GLY A 98 -7.89 1.64 -9.37
CA GLY A 98 -8.27 2.79 -10.15
C GLY A 98 -8.07 4.11 -9.39
N ARG A 99 -7.93 5.20 -10.16
CA ARG A 99 -7.57 6.53 -9.64
C ARG A 99 -8.57 7.04 -8.60
N GLU A 100 -9.88 6.81 -8.79
CA GLU A 100 -10.91 7.28 -7.85
C GLU A 100 -10.81 6.61 -6.47
N VAL A 101 -10.62 5.29 -6.44
CA VAL A 101 -10.49 4.55 -5.16
C VAL A 101 -9.16 4.90 -4.48
N ALA A 102 -8.08 5.04 -5.25
CA ALA A 102 -6.78 5.50 -4.73
C ALA A 102 -6.90 6.89 -4.08
N LYS A 103 -7.60 7.83 -4.73
CA LYS A 103 -7.90 9.17 -4.18
C LYS A 103 -8.72 9.09 -2.90
N ALA A 104 -9.75 8.24 -2.86
CA ALA A 104 -10.55 8.04 -1.65
C ALA A 104 -9.69 7.56 -0.47
N VAL A 105 -8.76 6.63 -0.70
CA VAL A 105 -7.85 6.16 0.35
C VAL A 105 -6.92 7.24 0.85
N LEU A 106 -6.33 8.02 -0.06
CA LEU A 106 -5.52 9.17 0.33
C LEU A 106 -6.35 10.16 1.16
N HIS A 107 -7.56 10.51 0.72
CA HIS A 107 -8.43 11.44 1.43
C HIS A 107 -8.85 10.95 2.82
N ILE A 108 -9.22 9.68 2.95
CA ILE A 108 -9.56 9.07 4.24
C ILE A 108 -8.37 9.16 5.20
N HIS A 109 -7.15 8.97 4.69
CA HIS A 109 -5.95 9.07 5.50
C HIS A 109 -5.63 10.52 5.91
N THR A 110 -5.65 11.47 4.97
CA THR A 110 -5.31 12.88 5.26
C THR A 110 -6.34 13.55 6.17
N ARG A 111 -7.62 13.17 6.09
CA ARG A 111 -8.68 13.73 6.95
C ARG A 111 -8.66 13.18 8.38
N LYS A 112 -8.23 11.94 8.57
CA LYS A 112 -8.12 11.29 9.90
C LYS A 112 -6.70 11.38 10.44
N MET A 113 -6.03 12.55 10.38
CA MET A 113 -4.69 12.85 10.93
C MET A 113 -4.54 12.49 12.43
N LYS A 114 -4.58 11.20 12.72
CA LYS A 114 -4.16 10.50 13.91
C LYS A 114 -3.26 9.38 13.40
N GLU A 115 -2.00 9.77 13.29
CA GLU A 115 -0.80 8.94 13.23
C GLU A 115 -0.47 8.24 11.90
N ALA A 116 0.82 8.30 11.62
CA ALA A 116 1.56 7.78 10.48
C ALA A 116 1.52 6.23 10.34
N GLY A 117 0.50 5.56 10.88
CA GLY A 117 0.51 4.12 11.16
C GLY A 117 0.39 3.21 9.94
N TRP A 118 -0.18 3.65 8.82
CA TRP A 118 -0.37 2.77 7.65
C TRP A 118 0.88 2.62 6.78
N LEU A 119 1.78 3.62 6.80
CA LEU A 119 3.07 3.56 6.12
C LEU A 119 4.18 3.04 7.03
N ALA A 120 3.98 2.99 8.34
CA ALA A 120 4.99 2.50 9.27
C ALA A 120 5.52 1.08 8.92
N PRO A 121 4.68 0.07 8.58
CA PRO A 121 5.19 -1.23 8.17
C PRO A 121 6.05 -1.19 6.91
N LEU A 122 5.67 -0.34 5.94
CA LEU A 122 6.43 -0.16 4.71
C LEU A 122 7.76 0.55 4.99
N HIS A 123 7.74 1.59 5.83
CA HIS A 123 8.94 2.31 6.25
C HIS A 123 9.93 1.39 6.97
N ASP A 124 9.45 0.57 7.90
CA ASP A 124 10.27 -0.39 8.65
C ASP A 124 10.94 -1.40 7.72
N VAL A 125 10.18 -1.94 6.75
CA VAL A 125 10.70 -2.88 5.76
C VAL A 125 11.76 -2.21 4.89
N LEU A 126 11.47 -1.03 4.34
CA LEU A 126 12.43 -0.29 3.52
C LEU A 126 13.70 0.04 4.31
N THR A 127 13.58 0.45 5.57
CA THR A 127 14.72 0.73 6.45
C THR A 127 15.62 -0.49 6.59
N ARG A 128 15.06 -1.66 6.86
CA ARG A 128 15.82 -2.92 6.95
C ARG A 128 16.52 -3.29 5.64
N LEU A 129 15.86 -3.07 4.50
CA LEU A 129 16.45 -3.33 3.19
C LEU A 129 17.61 -2.39 2.88
N PHE A 130 17.51 -1.10 3.23
CA PHE A 130 18.64 -0.17 3.10
C PHE A 130 19.78 -0.48 4.08
N GLU A 131 19.49 -0.98 5.29
CA GLU A 131 20.52 -1.48 6.20
C GLU A 131 21.27 -2.68 5.61
N GLU A 132 20.56 -3.59 4.94
CA GLU A 132 21.16 -4.70 4.20
C GLU A 132 22.04 -4.19 3.05
N GLY A 133 21.53 -3.25 2.24
CA GLY A 133 22.28 -2.61 1.15
C GLY A 133 23.56 -1.90 1.60
N LYS A 134 23.54 -1.27 2.78
CA LYS A 134 24.74 -0.69 3.41
C LYS A 134 25.72 -1.74 3.87
N ARG A 135 25.24 -2.80 4.53
CA ARG A 135 26.06 -3.89 5.06
C ARG A 135 26.82 -4.64 3.97
N CYS A 136 26.22 -4.81 2.80
CA CYS A 136 26.85 -5.44 1.65
C CYS A 136 27.65 -4.45 0.76
N GLY A 137 27.79 -3.18 1.17
CA GLY A 137 28.61 -2.18 0.48
C GLY A 137 28.06 -1.62 -0.83
N HIS A 138 26.80 -1.95 -1.18
CA HIS A 138 26.16 -1.44 -2.39
C HIS A 138 25.62 -0.02 -2.18
N VAL A 139 25.06 0.27 -1.00
CA VAL A 139 24.64 1.62 -0.61
C VAL A 139 25.79 2.35 0.06
N ARG A 140 26.35 3.38 -0.61
CA ARG A 140 27.60 4.06 -0.22
C ARG A 140 27.40 5.42 0.46
N THR A 141 26.25 6.05 0.25
CA THR A 141 25.94 7.35 0.86
C THR A 141 26.03 7.35 2.40
N LYS A 142 26.37 8.50 2.98
CA LYS A 142 26.48 8.71 4.44
C LYS A 142 25.13 8.78 5.15
N GLN A 143 24.03 8.96 4.43
CA GLN A 143 22.68 9.06 5.01
C GLN A 143 22.29 7.79 5.78
N SER A 144 21.43 7.92 6.78
CA SER A 144 20.95 6.74 7.53
C SER A 144 19.98 5.90 6.70
N ALA A 145 19.88 4.60 6.96
CA ALA A 145 18.93 3.73 6.27
C ALA A 145 17.47 4.20 6.43
N SER A 146 17.12 4.72 7.62
CA SER A 146 15.80 5.31 7.87
C SER A 146 15.55 6.58 7.04
N THR A 147 16.57 7.41 6.82
CA THR A 147 16.49 8.56 5.92
C THR A 147 16.25 8.12 4.48
N LEU A 148 16.98 7.10 4.01
CA LEU A 148 16.79 6.53 2.67
C LEU A 148 15.38 5.95 2.49
N ALA A 149 14.86 5.25 3.49
CA ALA A 149 13.48 4.74 3.50
C ALA A 149 12.45 5.87 3.39
N HIS A 150 12.63 6.98 4.12
CA HIS A 150 11.77 8.16 3.99
C HIS A 150 11.81 8.76 2.57
N ILE A 151 13.00 8.92 1.99
CA ILE A 151 13.14 9.47 0.62
C ILE A 151 12.47 8.54 -0.39
N ALA A 152 12.71 7.23 -0.29
CA ALA A 152 12.08 6.24 -1.17
C ALA A 152 10.54 6.28 -1.07
N MET A 153 10.00 6.45 0.14
CA MET A 153 8.57 6.66 0.34
C MET A 153 8.05 7.99 -0.23
N GLN A 154 8.82 9.08 -0.12
CA GLN A 154 8.45 10.37 -0.72
C GLN A 154 8.37 10.27 -2.24
N LEU A 155 9.33 9.59 -2.87
CA LEU A 155 9.32 9.32 -4.31
C LEU A 155 8.06 8.53 -4.71
N TYR A 156 7.74 7.48 -3.95
CA TYR A 156 6.53 6.69 -4.15
C TYR A 156 5.24 7.51 -4.00
N VAL A 157 5.09 8.25 -2.90
CA VAL A 157 3.89 9.06 -2.62
C VAL A 157 3.76 10.17 -3.65
N GLY A 158 4.86 10.79 -4.08
CA GLY A 158 4.88 11.80 -5.15
C GLY A 158 4.44 11.23 -6.49
N ALA A 159 4.99 10.08 -6.89
CA ALA A 159 4.59 9.35 -8.09
C ALA A 159 3.10 9.01 -8.07
N LEU A 160 2.63 8.44 -6.97
CA LEU A 160 1.23 8.09 -6.76
C LEU A 160 0.33 9.33 -6.85
N HIS A 161 0.73 10.46 -6.26
CA HIS A 161 -0.01 11.71 -6.34
C HIS A 161 -0.14 12.21 -7.78
N LEU A 162 0.97 12.31 -8.52
CA LEU A 162 0.96 12.75 -9.92
C LEU A 162 0.06 11.86 -10.78
N TRP A 163 0.16 10.55 -10.58
CA TRP A 163 -0.70 9.58 -11.24
C TRP A 163 -2.18 9.77 -10.83
N MET A 164 -2.53 9.80 -9.54
CA MET A 164 -3.93 9.91 -9.10
C MET A 164 -4.70 11.10 -9.71
N PHE A 165 -4.02 12.22 -9.94
CA PHE A 165 -4.60 13.44 -10.50
C PHE A 165 -4.39 13.59 -12.01
N SER A 166 -3.93 12.53 -12.68
CA SER A 166 -3.74 12.47 -14.13
C SER A 166 -2.78 13.55 -14.67
N TYR A 167 -1.82 13.99 -13.85
CA TYR A 167 -0.71 14.83 -14.33
C TYR A 167 0.24 14.06 -15.25
N VAL A 168 0.17 12.72 -15.20
CA VAL A 168 0.88 11.79 -16.08
C VAL A 168 -0.11 10.78 -16.67
N THR A 169 0.08 10.41 -17.93
CA THR A 169 -0.74 9.41 -18.63
C THR A 169 -0.15 8.01 -18.57
N ASP A 170 1.15 7.90 -18.34
CA ASP A 170 1.85 6.62 -18.21
C ASP A 170 1.35 5.81 -16.99
N PRO A 171 1.54 4.47 -17.01
CA PRO A 171 1.36 3.64 -15.84
C PRO A 171 2.18 4.15 -14.65
N LEU A 172 1.63 4.03 -13.44
CA LEU A 172 2.29 4.41 -12.19
C LEU A 172 3.61 3.65 -12.03
N ALA A 173 3.62 2.37 -12.41
CA ALA A 173 4.82 1.53 -12.35
C ALA A 173 5.98 2.15 -13.16
N THR A 174 5.71 2.66 -14.36
CA THR A 174 6.73 3.28 -15.23
C THR A 174 7.36 4.51 -14.59
N PHE A 175 6.55 5.42 -14.05
CA PHE A 175 7.05 6.62 -13.39
C PHE A 175 7.85 6.25 -12.13
N MET A 176 7.37 5.27 -11.38
CA MET A 176 8.03 4.80 -10.17
C MET A 176 9.40 4.19 -10.45
N THR A 177 9.51 3.33 -11.47
CA THR A 177 10.79 2.72 -11.89
C THR A 177 11.81 3.80 -12.27
N ASN A 178 11.41 4.83 -13.01
CA ASN A 178 12.32 5.90 -13.40
C ASN A 178 12.84 6.70 -12.20
N ALA A 179 11.95 7.11 -11.30
CA ALA A 179 12.33 7.83 -10.08
C ALA A 179 13.22 6.97 -9.18
N TRP A 180 12.90 5.68 -9.05
CA TRP A 180 13.67 4.72 -8.29
C TRP A 180 15.08 4.52 -8.86
N ASN A 181 15.22 4.31 -10.17
CA ASN A 181 16.52 4.13 -10.82
C ASN A 181 17.45 5.34 -10.61
N MET A 182 16.92 6.56 -10.69
CA MET A 182 17.70 7.76 -10.40
C MET A 182 18.16 7.81 -8.94
N PHE A 183 17.29 7.43 -8.01
CA PHE A 183 17.62 7.39 -6.58
C PHE A 183 18.65 6.30 -6.26
N VAL A 184 18.51 5.10 -6.83
CA VAL A 184 19.47 4.00 -6.68
C VAL A 184 20.86 4.44 -7.18
N HIS A 185 20.89 5.04 -8.37
CA HIS A 185 22.13 5.55 -8.94
C HIS A 185 22.84 6.54 -8.02
N TYR A 186 22.07 7.43 -7.37
CA TYR A 186 22.59 8.40 -6.40
C TYR A 186 23.19 7.70 -5.17
N ILE A 187 22.46 6.77 -4.55
CA ILE A 187 22.90 6.14 -3.29
C ILE A 187 24.07 5.16 -3.48
N GLU A 188 24.25 4.62 -4.69
CA GLU A 188 25.37 3.74 -5.04
C GLU A 188 26.64 4.51 -5.43
N LYS A 189 26.51 5.73 -5.96
CA LYS A 189 27.64 6.55 -6.43
C LYS A 189 28.18 7.56 -5.42
N GLU A 190 27.40 7.99 -4.42
CA GLU A 190 27.93 8.88 -3.38
C GLU A 190 28.95 8.14 -2.48
N GLY A 191 30.20 8.14 -2.92
CA GLY A 191 31.35 7.56 -2.22
C GLY A 191 32.71 7.99 -2.78
N ASP A 192 32.73 8.84 -3.81
CA ASP A 192 33.94 9.50 -4.34
C ASP A 192 34.05 10.95 -3.81
#